data_AF-A0AA39WQ85-F1
#
_entry.id   AF-A0AA39WQ85-F1
#
_cell.length_a   1.000
_cell.length_b   1.000
_cell.length_c   1.000
_cell.angle_alpha   90.00
_cell.angle_beta   90.00
_cell.angle_gamma   90.00
#
_symmetry.space_group_name_H-M   'P 1'
#
loop_
_entity.id
_entity.type
_entity.pdbx_description
1 polymer ?
#
loop_
_entity_poly.entity_id
_entity_poly.type
_entity_poly.pdbx_seq_one_letter_code
_entity_poly.pdbx_strand_id
1 'polypeptide(L)' 'MDDTSEIKNGTNFCFPVRCLEDGRIKLVPFSIAKHAQTVFDHTRDDPHAYAHLSFGPYTTV' A
#
# COMPACT_ATOMS: atom_id res chain seq x y z
N MET A 1 -14.44 -18.35 -3.01
CA MET A 1 -13.22 -18.17 -3.80
C MET A 1 -12.20 -17.58 -2.86
N ASP A 2 -11.18 -18.35 -2.53
CA ASP A 2 -10.19 -18.00 -1.51
C ASP A 2 -9.25 -16.93 -2.08
N ASP A 3 -9.38 -15.70 -1.57
CA ASP A 3 -8.68 -14.48 -2.01
C ASP A 3 -7.18 -14.49 -1.61
N THR A 4 -6.65 -15.65 -1.21
CA THR A 4 -5.24 -15.86 -0.84
C THR A 4 -4.36 -16.28 -2.02
N SER A 5 -4.95 -16.69 -3.15
CA SER A 5 -4.20 -17.21 -4.31
C SER A 5 -3.45 -16.15 -5.13
N GLU A 6 -3.73 -14.85 -4.93
CA GLU A 6 -3.10 -13.76 -5.69
C GLU A 6 -1.89 -13.14 -4.98
N ILE A 7 -1.58 -13.56 -3.75
CA ILE A 7 -0.35 -13.13 -3.03
C ILE A 7 0.83 -14.01 -3.47
N LYS A 8 1.13 -14.00 -4.78
CA LYS A 8 2.30 -14.67 -5.35
C LYS A 8 3.13 -13.63 -6.10
N ASN A 9 4.27 -13.27 -5.49
CA ASN A 9 5.35 -12.40 -5.95
C ASN A 9 5.12 -10.88 -5.76
N GLY A 10 5.58 -10.33 -4.63
CA GLY A 10 5.78 -8.89 -4.46
C GLY A 10 5.65 -8.33 -3.04
N THR A 11 5.10 -9.11 -2.11
CA THR A 11 4.91 -8.69 -0.71
C THR A 11 6.07 -9.18 0.16
N ASN A 12 6.83 -8.25 0.75
CA ASN A 12 7.87 -8.53 1.76
C ASN A 12 7.30 -8.92 3.14
N PHE A 13 6.05 -9.40 3.20
CA PHE A 13 5.38 -9.73 4.45
C PHE A 13 5.61 -11.21 4.81
N CYS A 14 6.02 -11.47 6.05
CA CYS A 14 6.13 -12.82 6.61
C CYS A 14 4.77 -13.29 7.16
N PHE A 15 4.47 -14.58 7.03
CA PHE A 15 3.14 -15.20 7.18
C PHE A 15 2.54 -15.16 8.60
N PRO A 16 1.19 -15.24 8.72
CA PRO A 16 0.23 -15.31 7.61
C PRO A 16 -0.20 -13.94 7.09
N VAL A 17 -0.05 -13.75 5.78
CA VAL A 17 -0.49 -12.55 5.07
C VAL A 17 -2.00 -12.63 4.84
N ARG A 18 -2.77 -11.75 5.47
CA ARG A 18 -4.24 -11.69 5.36
C ARG A 18 -4.74 -10.25 5.36
N CYS A 19 -5.93 -10.05 4.80
CA CYS A 19 -6.65 -8.79 4.99
C CYS A 19 -7.16 -8.69 6.44
N LEU A 20 -7.15 -7.49 6.99
CA LEU A 20 -7.81 -7.13 8.25
C LEU A 20 -8.99 -6.23 7.91
N GLU A 21 -10.17 -6.50 8.44
CA GLU A 21 -11.36 -5.73 8.09
C GLU A 21 -12.34 -5.61 9.26
N ASP A 22 -13.08 -4.51 9.26
CA ASP A 22 -14.27 -4.28 10.08
C ASP A 22 -15.43 -3.79 9.19
N GLY A 23 -16.53 -3.32 9.79
CA GLY A 23 -17.71 -2.85 9.04
C GLY A 23 -17.51 -1.58 8.22
N ARG A 24 -16.33 -0.96 8.24
CA ARG A 24 -16.04 0.33 7.58
C ARG A 24 -14.73 0.33 6.78
N ILE A 25 -13.71 -0.38 7.25
CA ILE A 25 -12.36 -0.31 6.71
C ILE A 25 -11.83 -1.72 6.44
N LYS A 26 -11.13 -1.86 5.33
CA LYS A 26 -10.36 -3.05 4.98
C LYS A 26 -8.90 -2.65 4.74
N LEU A 27 -8.00 -3.23 5.52
CA LEU A 27 -6.56 -3.14 5.34
C LEU A 27 -6.09 -4.34 4.53
N VAL A 28 -5.50 -4.04 3.37
CA VAL A 28 -4.95 -5.04 2.47
C VAL A 28 -3.42 -5.00 2.51
N PRO A 29 -2.75 -6.17 2.40
CA PRO A 29 -1.29 -6.22 2.25
C PRO A 29 -0.83 -5.36 1.08
N PHE A 30 0.19 -4.54 1.31
CA PHE A 30 0.67 -3.61 0.29
C PHE A 30 1.52 -4.32 -0.77
N SER A 31 1.00 -4.41 -1.99
CA SER A 31 1.77 -4.71 -3.21
C SER A 31 2.19 -3.42 -3.93
N ILE A 32 3.50 -3.23 -4.14
CA ILE A 32 4.05 -2.07 -4.87
C ILE A 32 3.46 -2.00 -6.29
N ALA A 33 3.45 -3.12 -7.01
CA ALA A 33 2.96 -3.18 -8.39
C ALA A 33 1.48 -2.80 -8.53
N LYS A 34 0.68 -3.02 -7.47
CA LYS A 34 -0.76 -2.76 -7.48
C LYS A 34 -1.13 -1.39 -6.91
N HIS A 35 -0.43 -0.93 -5.88
CA HIS A 35 -0.90 0.19 -5.06
C HIS A 35 -0.02 1.45 -5.14
N ALA A 36 1.22 1.34 -5.62
CA ALA A 36 2.16 2.48 -5.58
C ALA A 36 1.64 3.72 -6.31
N GLN A 37 1.09 3.55 -7.51
CA GLN A 37 0.53 4.66 -8.30
C GLN A 37 -0.55 5.41 -7.52
N THR A 38 -1.52 4.68 -6.94
CA THR A 38 -2.60 5.28 -6.16
C THR A 38 -2.07 6.02 -4.93
N VAL A 39 -1.10 5.46 -4.21
CA VAL A 39 -0.49 6.12 -3.04
C VAL A 39 0.21 7.42 -3.47
N PHE A 40 0.99 7.38 -4.55
CA PHE A 40 1.69 8.58 -5.04
C PHE A 40 0.74 9.65 -5.56
N ASP A 41 -0.33 9.27 -6.26
CA ASP A 41 -1.33 10.23 -6.74
C ASP A 41 -2.05 10.94 -5.58
N HIS A 42 -2.37 10.23 -4.49
CA HIS A 42 -3.06 10.82 -3.34
C HIS A 42 -2.14 11.64 -2.42
N THR A 43 -0.83 11.38 -2.45
CA THR A 43 0.14 12.09 -1.60
C THR A 43 0.89 13.21 -2.34
N ARG A 44 0.70 13.34 -3.66
CA ARG A 44 1.40 14.32 -4.51
C ARG A 44 1.22 15.76 -4.03
N ASP A 45 -0.03 16.14 -3.77
CA ASP A 45 -0.40 17.53 -3.49
C ASP A 45 -0.57 17.81 -1.98
N ASP A 46 -0.33 16.82 -1.12
CA ASP A 46 -0.42 16.98 0.33
C ASP A 46 0.96 17.40 0.91
N PRO A 47 1.11 18.65 1.38
CA PRO A 47 2.37 19.14 1.93
C PRO A 47 2.79 18.45 3.23
N HIS A 48 1.89 17.71 3.88
CA HIS A 48 2.15 17.00 5.12
C HIS A 48 2.51 15.51 4.91
N ALA A 49 2.26 14.95 3.72
CA ALA A 49 2.37 13.50 3.49
C ALA A 49 3.77 12.94 3.79
N TYR A 50 4.81 13.75 3.61
CA TYR A 50 6.21 13.38 3.81
C TYR A 50 6.89 14.15 4.94
N ALA A 51 6.14 14.94 5.73
CA ALA A 51 6.72 15.87 6.73
C ALA A 51 7.57 15.19 7.82
N HIS A 52 7.35 13.89 8.05
CA HIS A 52 8.04 13.09 9.05
C HIS A 52 8.77 11.88 8.46
N LEU A 53 8.95 11.84 7.13
CA LEU A 53 9.64 10.77 6.43
C LEU A 53 11.01 11.27 5.94
N SER A 54 12.01 10.38 5.93
CA SER A 54 13.35 10.68 5.43
C SER A 54 13.47 10.60 3.90
N PHE A 55 12.33 10.43 3.21
CA PHE A 55 12.23 10.22 1.77
C PHE A 55 10.96 10.89 1.22
N GLY A 56 10.92 11.08 -0.10
CA GLY A 56 9.88 11.84 -0.78
C GLY A 56 9.98 13.36 -0.49
N PRO A 57 9.02 14.17 -0.98
CA PRO A 57 8.00 13.79 -1.95
C PRO A 57 8.62 13.34 -3.28
N TYR A 58 7.94 12.45 -3.99
CA TYR A 58 8.43 11.95 -5.27
C TYR A 58 7.86 12.79 -6.42
N THR A 59 8.74 13.37 -7.23
CA THR A 59 8.35 14.22 -8.38
C THR A 59 8.06 13.42 -9.65
N THR A 60 8.42 12.13 -9.68
CA THR A 60 8.23 11.20 -10.80
C THR A 60 7.94 9.80 -10.25
N VAL A 61 6.95 9.11 -10.83
CA VAL A 61 6.61 7.71 -10.52
C VAL A 61 7.27 6.79 -11.53
#